data_AF-A0AAU1IDG6-F1
#
_entry.id   AF-A0AAU1IDG6-F1
#
_cell.length_a   1.000
_cell.length_b   1.000
_cell.length_c   1.000
_cell.angle_alpha   90.00
_cell.angle_beta   90.00
_cell.angle_gamma   90.00
#
_symmetry.space_group_name_H-M   'P 1'
#
loop_
_entity.id
_entity.type
_entity.pdbx_description
1 polymer ?
#
loop_
_entity_poly.entity_id
_entity_poly.type
_entity_poly.pdbx_seq_one_letter_code
_entity_poly.pdbx_strand_id
1 'polypeptide(L)'
;MTGSLGGRVSAAELNRELRELYEALVDALRKGATDVHSEHMSEVRAHLTELSRNRARQGFSPSETAVSVFALKRVLEPVLERGTADDVRAYLRLSRILDGLGLFTIETYTRTRDELITAQAEQLLELSTPVVRLWDGVIAVPLVGTLDSARTQVVMEKLLQALVDTGSEQAIIDITGVPAVDTQVAQHLLKTIVAARLMGAECTVSGISPQIAQTIVALGIEFDGIVTKASLADALKLALRRSGVDMVAHTGAQR
;
A
#
# COMPACT_ATOMS: atom_id res chain seq x y z
N MET A 1 -24.75 13.26 -21.59
CA MET A 1 -24.14 12.58 -20.42
C MET A 1 -22.74 12.05 -20.69
N THR A 2 -22.24 12.07 -21.93
CA THR A 2 -20.88 11.67 -22.32
C THR A 2 -19.77 12.66 -21.91
N GLY A 3 -20.13 13.89 -21.52
CA GLY A 3 -19.16 14.92 -21.15
C GLY A 3 -18.41 14.69 -19.84
N SER A 4 -18.99 13.94 -18.87
CA SER A 4 -18.32 13.73 -17.58
C SER A 4 -17.36 12.53 -17.58
N LEU A 5 -17.50 11.55 -18.47
CA LEU A 5 -16.61 10.38 -18.53
C LEU A 5 -15.36 10.63 -19.40
N GLY A 6 -15.19 11.86 -19.90
CA GLY A 6 -13.93 12.38 -20.47
C GLY A 6 -13.35 11.60 -21.65
N GLY A 7 -14.15 10.83 -22.41
CA GLY A 7 -13.65 9.97 -23.50
C GLY A 7 -12.80 8.77 -23.04
N ARG A 8 -12.74 8.51 -21.73
CA ARG A 8 -11.95 7.43 -21.12
C ARG A 8 -12.62 6.05 -21.23
N VAL A 9 -13.84 6.02 -21.75
CA VAL A 9 -14.68 4.83 -21.92
C VAL A 9 -15.24 4.86 -23.32
N SER A 10 -15.17 3.74 -24.02
CA SER A 10 -15.81 3.66 -25.34
C SER A 10 -17.33 3.69 -25.18
N ALA A 11 -18.04 4.28 -26.16
CA ALA A 11 -19.50 4.28 -26.15
C ALA A 11 -20.09 2.86 -26.16
N ALA A 12 -19.42 1.91 -26.83
CA ALA A 12 -19.84 0.51 -26.86
C ALA A 12 -19.73 -0.16 -25.48
N GLU A 13 -18.63 0.08 -24.76
CA GLU A 13 -18.42 -0.43 -23.41
C GLU A 13 -19.43 0.17 -22.42
N LEU A 14 -19.62 1.49 -22.44
CA LEU A 14 -20.60 2.15 -21.58
C LEU A 14 -22.02 1.63 -21.86
N ASN A 15 -22.39 1.44 -23.13
CA ASN A 15 -23.71 0.91 -23.48
C ASN A 15 -23.92 -0.53 -23.00
N ARG A 16 -22.87 -1.36 -23.03
CA ARG A 16 -22.92 -2.73 -22.51
C ARG A 16 -23.11 -2.71 -20.98
N GLU A 17 -22.26 -1.98 -20.26
CA GLU A 17 -22.33 -1.84 -18.80
C GLU A 17 -23.72 -1.34 -18.34
N LEU A 18 -24.23 -0.29 -18.99
CA LEU A 18 -25.55 0.27 -18.66
C LEU A 18 -26.68 -0.71 -18.96
N ARG A 19 -26.59 -1.44 -20.09
CA ARG A 19 -27.62 -2.42 -20.45
C ARG A 19 -27.71 -3.54 -19.41
N GLU A 20 -26.59 -4.15 -19.06
CA GLU A 20 -26.53 -5.23 -18.06
C GLU A 20 -27.08 -4.75 -16.70
N LEU A 21 -26.65 -3.56 -16.26
CA LEU A 21 -27.14 -2.96 -15.02
C LEU A 21 -28.65 -2.70 -15.05
N TYR A 22 -29.19 -2.17 -16.15
CA TYR A 22 -30.60 -1.86 -16.27
C TYR A 22 -31.47 -3.10 -16.43
N GLU A 23 -30.99 -4.13 -17.14
CA GLU A 23 -31.68 -5.42 -17.24
C GLU A 23 -31.80 -6.08 -15.85
N ALA A 24 -30.71 -6.12 -15.08
CA ALA A 24 -30.72 -6.60 -13.70
C ALA A 24 -31.64 -5.77 -12.80
N LEU A 25 -31.64 -4.44 -12.95
CA LEU A 25 -32.51 -3.56 -12.16
C LEU A 25 -33.99 -3.79 -12.46
N VAL A 26 -34.37 -3.91 -13.74
CA VAL A 26 -35.75 -4.16 -14.14
C VAL A 26 -36.22 -5.54 -13.65
N ASP A 27 -35.37 -6.56 -13.74
CA ASP A 27 -35.68 -7.89 -13.22
C ASP A 27 -35.88 -7.88 -11.70
N ALA A 28 -34.98 -7.23 -10.95
CA ALA A 28 -35.10 -7.07 -9.51
C ALA A 28 -36.42 -6.36 -9.12
N LEU A 29 -36.78 -5.29 -9.83
CA LEU A 29 -38.04 -4.56 -9.59
C LEU A 29 -39.27 -5.42 -9.92
N ARG A 30 -39.24 -6.23 -10.99
CA ARG A 30 -40.32 -7.18 -11.32
C ARG A 30 -40.51 -8.25 -10.25
N LYS A 31 -39.42 -8.66 -9.61
CA LYS A 31 -39.43 -9.59 -8.46
C LYS A 31 -39.83 -8.91 -7.14
N GLY A 32 -40.19 -7.63 -7.18
CA GLY A 32 -40.71 -6.90 -6.01
C GLY A 32 -39.64 -6.32 -5.10
N ALA A 33 -38.43 -6.08 -5.60
CA ALA A 33 -37.41 -5.37 -4.84
C ALA A 33 -37.88 -3.96 -4.42
N THR A 34 -37.84 -3.69 -3.11
CA THR A 34 -38.25 -2.41 -2.52
C THR A 34 -37.09 -1.58 -1.98
N ASP A 35 -35.94 -2.23 -1.78
CA ASP A 35 -34.75 -1.65 -1.16
C ASP A 35 -33.47 -2.24 -1.78
N VAL A 36 -32.39 -1.46 -1.73
CA VAL A 36 -31.07 -1.81 -2.29
C VAL A 36 -30.46 -3.05 -1.65
N HIS A 37 -30.76 -3.32 -0.38
CA HIS A 37 -30.24 -4.47 0.37
C HIS A 37 -31.09 -5.73 0.23
N SER A 38 -32.21 -5.67 -0.50
CA SER A 38 -33.05 -6.84 -0.74
C SER A 38 -32.29 -7.96 -1.49
N GLU A 39 -32.71 -9.21 -1.31
CA GLU A 39 -32.11 -10.37 -1.97
C GLU A 39 -32.17 -10.25 -3.50
N HIS A 40 -33.30 -9.75 -4.01
CA HIS A 40 -33.53 -9.50 -5.43
C HIS A 40 -32.59 -8.46 -6.05
N MET A 41 -31.91 -7.62 -5.25
CA MET A 41 -30.94 -6.62 -5.72
C MET A 41 -29.48 -7.13 -5.74
N SER A 42 -29.26 -8.42 -5.43
CA SER A 42 -27.90 -9.01 -5.39
C SER A 42 -27.13 -8.86 -6.70
N GLU A 43 -27.75 -9.14 -7.84
CA GLU A 43 -27.14 -9.03 -9.16
C GLU A 43 -26.84 -7.57 -9.52
N VAL A 44 -27.76 -6.64 -9.21
CA VAL A 44 -27.54 -5.19 -9.36
C VAL A 44 -26.33 -4.75 -8.54
N ARG A 45 -26.24 -5.16 -7.27
CA ARG A 45 -25.09 -4.85 -6.41
C ARG A 45 -23.79 -5.45 -6.96
N ALA A 46 -23.82 -6.64 -7.56
CA ALA A 46 -22.65 -7.25 -8.18
C ALA A 46 -22.13 -6.41 -9.36
N HIS A 47 -23.00 -6.01 -10.29
CA HIS A 47 -22.63 -5.13 -11.41
C HIS A 47 -22.10 -3.77 -10.93
N LEU A 48 -22.77 -3.15 -9.95
CA LEU A 48 -22.31 -1.89 -9.38
C LEU A 48 -20.97 -2.03 -8.65
N THR A 49 -20.72 -3.17 -8.00
CA THR A 49 -19.44 -3.46 -7.35
C THR A 49 -18.31 -3.55 -8.38
N GLU A 50 -18.53 -4.26 -9.48
CA GLU A 50 -17.56 -4.37 -10.56
C GLU A 50 -17.30 -3.01 -11.23
N LEU A 51 -18.37 -2.27 -11.55
CA LEU A 51 -18.28 -0.92 -12.10
C LEU A 51 -17.44 -0.02 -11.18
N SER A 52 -17.80 0.08 -9.89
CA SER A 52 -17.08 0.94 -8.94
C SER A 52 -15.61 0.55 -8.80
N ARG A 53 -15.29 -0.75 -8.78
CA ARG A 53 -13.90 -1.23 -8.72
C ARG A 53 -13.10 -0.84 -9.95
N ASN A 54 -13.67 -1.05 -11.14
CA ASN A 54 -13.02 -0.71 -12.40
C ASN A 54 -12.79 0.81 -12.50
N ARG A 55 -13.78 1.61 -12.12
CA ARG A 55 -13.69 3.08 -12.08
C ARG A 55 -12.63 3.57 -11.08
N ALA A 56 -12.54 2.96 -9.90
CA ALA A 56 -11.51 3.29 -8.89
C ALA A 56 -10.09 2.99 -9.38
N ARG A 57 -9.87 1.83 -10.03
CA ARG A 57 -8.58 1.46 -10.61
C ARG A 57 -8.17 2.36 -11.76
N GLN A 58 -9.13 2.78 -12.58
CA GLN A 58 -8.89 3.70 -13.68
C GLN A 58 -8.79 5.16 -13.21
N GLY A 59 -9.07 5.49 -11.95
CA GLY A 59 -8.93 6.86 -11.44
C GLY A 59 -10.02 7.81 -11.93
N PHE A 60 -11.25 7.32 -12.05
CA PHE A 60 -12.44 8.19 -12.12
C PHE A 60 -12.77 8.73 -10.73
N SER A 61 -13.53 9.80 -10.64
CA SER A 61 -14.10 10.30 -9.39
C SER A 61 -15.33 9.49 -8.94
N PRO A 62 -15.68 9.56 -7.64
CA PRO A 62 -16.93 8.98 -7.14
C PRO A 62 -18.16 9.50 -7.90
N SER A 63 -18.19 10.80 -8.21
CA SER A 63 -19.28 11.43 -8.96
C SER A 63 -19.40 10.86 -10.37
N GLU A 64 -18.29 10.72 -11.10
CA GLU A 64 -18.29 10.12 -12.44
C GLU A 64 -18.74 8.65 -12.42
N THR A 65 -18.46 7.93 -11.34
CA THR A 65 -18.90 6.55 -11.13
C THR A 65 -20.41 6.46 -10.90
N ALA A 66 -20.97 7.35 -10.06
CA ALA A 66 -22.39 7.34 -9.71
C ALA A 66 -23.30 7.92 -10.81
N VAL A 67 -22.76 8.72 -11.75
CA VAL A 67 -23.51 9.33 -12.85
C VAL A 67 -24.30 8.30 -13.67
N SER A 68 -23.75 7.10 -13.88
CA SER A 68 -24.44 6.00 -14.60
C SER A 68 -25.75 5.57 -13.93
N VAL A 69 -25.81 5.62 -12.60
CA VAL A 69 -27.01 5.28 -11.81
C VAL A 69 -28.01 6.43 -11.85
N PHE A 70 -27.56 7.66 -11.62
CA PHE A 70 -28.43 8.83 -11.57
C PHE A 70 -28.97 9.27 -12.94
N ALA A 71 -28.33 8.82 -14.03
CA ALA A 71 -28.80 9.03 -15.40
C ALA A 71 -30.27 8.69 -15.60
N LEU A 72 -30.73 7.58 -15.00
CA LEU A 72 -32.10 7.10 -15.12
C LEU A 72 -33.14 8.11 -14.63
N LYS A 73 -32.82 8.87 -13.57
CA LYS A 73 -33.75 9.86 -13.02
C LYS A 73 -34.10 10.92 -14.08
N ARG A 74 -33.07 11.40 -14.79
CA ARG A 74 -33.23 12.40 -15.85
C ARG A 74 -33.95 11.86 -17.08
N VAL A 75 -33.77 10.58 -17.39
CA VAL A 75 -34.43 9.94 -18.54
C VAL A 75 -35.93 9.74 -18.28
N LEU A 76 -36.30 9.47 -17.03
CA LEU A 76 -37.69 9.23 -16.64
C LEU A 76 -38.46 10.49 -16.26
N GLU A 77 -37.78 11.62 -16.00
CA GLU A 77 -38.40 12.90 -15.65
C GLU A 77 -39.48 13.37 -16.65
N PRO A 78 -39.29 13.31 -17.98
CA PRO A 78 -40.33 13.72 -18.95
C PRO A 78 -41.59 12.85 -18.93
N VAL A 79 -41.50 11.61 -18.44
CA VAL A 79 -42.66 10.71 -18.30
C VAL A 79 -43.63 11.28 -17.25
N LEU A 80 -43.14 12.07 -16.29
CA LEU A 80 -43.93 12.65 -15.21
C LEU A 80 -44.74 13.86 -15.66
N GLU A 81 -44.29 14.60 -16.67
CA GLU A 81 -44.97 15.82 -17.15
C GLU A 81 -46.39 15.56 -17.64
N ARG A 82 -46.66 14.34 -18.11
CA ARG A 82 -47.97 13.89 -18.59
C ARG A 82 -48.53 12.74 -17.74
N GLY A 83 -47.91 12.46 -16.60
CA GLY A 83 -48.20 11.32 -15.75
C GLY A 83 -49.38 11.56 -14.80
N THR A 84 -49.94 10.46 -14.32
CA THR A 84 -50.94 10.44 -13.25
C THR A 84 -50.30 10.58 -11.88
N ALA A 85 -51.11 10.76 -10.83
CA ALA A 85 -50.63 10.73 -9.45
C ALA A 85 -49.97 9.39 -9.07
N ASP A 86 -50.36 8.28 -9.71
CA ASP A 86 -49.74 6.98 -9.51
C ASP A 86 -48.34 6.90 -10.15
N ASP A 87 -48.15 7.49 -11.33
CA ASP A 87 -46.85 7.56 -12.00
C ASP A 87 -45.84 8.36 -11.15
N VAL A 88 -46.28 9.47 -10.57
CA VAL A 88 -45.46 10.26 -9.64
C VAL A 88 -45.07 9.44 -8.39
N ARG A 89 -46.02 8.69 -7.81
CA ARG A 89 -45.73 7.81 -6.66
C ARG A 89 -44.74 6.70 -7.02
N ALA A 90 -44.88 6.09 -8.19
CA ALA A 90 -43.98 5.06 -8.69
C ALA A 90 -42.57 5.62 -8.91
N TYR A 91 -42.46 6.79 -9.54
CA TYR A 91 -41.19 7.48 -9.71
C TYR A 91 -40.52 7.83 -8.39
N LEU A 92 -41.25 8.33 -7.40
CA LEU A 92 -40.68 8.63 -6.08
C LEU A 92 -40.18 7.37 -5.35
N ARG A 93 -40.76 6.19 -5.60
CA ARG A 93 -40.25 4.91 -5.09
C ARG A 93 -38.95 4.52 -5.81
N LEU A 94 -38.96 4.56 -7.15
CA LEU A 94 -37.77 4.27 -7.95
C LEU A 94 -36.61 5.24 -7.66
N SER A 95 -36.90 6.52 -7.51
CA SER A 95 -35.93 7.57 -7.21
C SER A 95 -35.17 7.27 -5.90
N ARG A 96 -35.88 6.80 -4.87
CA ARG A 96 -35.25 6.37 -3.60
C ARG A 96 -34.36 5.15 -3.77
N ILE A 97 -34.77 4.17 -4.57
CA ILE A 97 -33.92 3.00 -4.89
C ILE A 97 -32.66 3.47 -5.62
N LEU A 98 -32.80 4.34 -6.63
CA LEU A 98 -31.67 4.89 -7.37
C LEU A 98 -30.73 5.73 -6.50
N ASP A 99 -31.24 6.47 -5.50
CA ASP A 99 -30.41 7.17 -4.52
C ASP A 99 -29.58 6.20 -3.69
N GLY A 100 -30.20 5.13 -3.19
CA GLY A 100 -29.48 4.09 -2.45
C GLY A 100 -28.44 3.38 -3.32
N LEU A 101 -28.75 3.10 -4.60
CA LEU A 101 -27.79 2.50 -5.53
C LEU A 101 -26.63 3.46 -5.82
N GLY A 102 -26.91 4.76 -5.97
CA GLY A 102 -25.88 5.79 -6.11
C GLY A 102 -24.96 5.84 -4.89
N LEU A 103 -25.53 5.84 -3.67
CA LEU A 103 -24.74 5.78 -2.44
C LEU A 103 -23.90 4.51 -2.36
N PHE A 104 -24.48 3.34 -2.67
CA PHE A 104 -23.77 2.06 -2.72
C PHE A 104 -22.56 2.10 -3.68
N THR A 105 -22.69 2.73 -4.85
CA THR A 105 -21.55 2.87 -5.78
C THR A 105 -20.42 3.71 -5.19
N ILE A 106 -20.76 4.79 -4.48
CA ILE A 106 -19.79 5.69 -3.85
C ILE A 106 -19.07 4.98 -2.70
N GLU A 107 -19.81 4.30 -1.82
CA GLU A 107 -19.22 3.53 -0.71
C GLU A 107 -18.28 2.42 -1.22
N THR A 108 -18.69 1.70 -2.26
CA THR A 108 -17.89 0.63 -2.86
C THR A 108 -16.65 1.18 -3.56
N TYR A 109 -16.78 2.33 -4.24
CA TYR A 109 -15.66 3.04 -4.83
C TYR A 109 -14.64 3.45 -3.76
N THR A 110 -15.10 4.11 -2.68
CA THR A 110 -14.22 4.60 -1.61
C THR A 110 -13.51 3.44 -0.94
N ARG A 111 -14.23 2.37 -0.58
CA ARG A 111 -13.63 1.16 -0.02
C ARG A 111 -12.55 0.58 -0.92
N THR A 112 -12.84 0.43 -2.21
CA THR A 112 -11.86 -0.10 -3.17
C THR A 112 -10.65 0.82 -3.27
N ARG A 113 -10.86 2.14 -3.26
CA ARG A 113 -9.78 3.12 -3.33
C ARG A 113 -8.87 3.04 -2.09
N ASP A 114 -9.46 2.90 -0.91
CA ASP A 114 -8.73 2.76 0.35
C ASP A 114 -7.92 1.44 0.37
N GLU A 115 -8.54 0.32 -0.03
CA GLU A 115 -7.86 -0.97 -0.18
C GLU A 115 -6.64 -0.88 -1.13
N LEU A 116 -6.79 -0.18 -2.26
CA LEU A 116 -5.69 0.04 -3.20
C LEU A 116 -4.58 0.91 -2.60
N ILE A 117 -4.92 1.95 -1.85
CA ILE A 117 -3.93 2.82 -1.18
C ILE A 117 -3.15 2.02 -0.13
N THR A 118 -3.84 1.23 0.69
CA THR A 118 -3.19 0.39 1.70
C THR A 118 -2.25 -0.64 1.06
N ALA A 119 -2.72 -1.35 0.03
CA ALA A 119 -1.89 -2.34 -0.67
C ALA A 119 -0.66 -1.68 -1.33
N GLN A 120 -0.81 -0.48 -1.90
CA GLN A 120 0.32 0.28 -2.45
C GLN A 120 1.32 0.71 -1.36
N ALA A 121 0.83 1.14 -0.20
CA ALA A 121 1.68 1.50 0.93
C ALA A 121 2.48 0.29 1.46
N GLU A 122 1.83 -0.87 1.57
CA GLU A 122 2.49 -2.13 1.96
C GLU A 122 3.57 -2.53 0.95
N GLN A 123 3.28 -2.48 -0.35
CA GLN A 123 4.27 -2.76 -1.40
C GLN A 123 5.47 -1.81 -1.35
N LEU A 124 5.23 -0.51 -1.09
CA LEU A 124 6.31 0.46 -0.90
C LEU A 124 7.15 0.11 0.33
N LEU A 125 6.55 -0.34 1.43
CA LEU A 125 7.26 -0.79 2.61
C LEU A 125 8.13 -2.02 2.32
N GLU A 126 7.59 -3.03 1.63
CA GLU A 126 8.33 -4.25 1.25
C GLU A 126 9.54 -3.95 0.35
N LEU A 127 9.39 -3.05 -0.63
CA LEU A 127 10.47 -2.63 -1.52
C LEU A 127 11.54 -1.77 -0.84
N SER A 128 11.23 -1.20 0.32
CA SER A 128 12.06 -0.18 0.98
C SER A 128 13.15 -0.73 1.90
N THR A 129 13.27 -2.06 2.04
CA THR A 129 14.27 -2.67 2.93
C THR A 129 14.85 -3.99 2.36
N PRO A 130 15.55 -3.96 1.21
CA PRO A 130 16.14 -5.17 0.65
C PRO A 130 17.29 -5.66 1.54
N VAL A 131 17.24 -6.91 2.00
CA VAL A 131 18.43 -7.57 2.57
C VAL A 131 19.33 -8.03 1.42
N VAL A 132 20.57 -7.56 1.40
CA VAL A 132 21.52 -7.81 0.31
C VAL A 132 22.69 -8.65 0.83
N ARG A 133 23.03 -9.73 0.12
CA ARG A 133 24.29 -10.47 0.36
C ARG A 133 25.46 -9.66 -0.20
N LEU A 134 26.37 -9.23 0.67
CA LEU A 134 27.58 -8.51 0.26
C LEU A 134 28.77 -9.45 0.05
N TRP A 135 28.81 -10.54 0.80
CA TRP A 135 29.86 -11.55 0.72
C TRP A 135 29.35 -12.89 1.29
N ASP A 136 30.11 -13.96 1.11
CA ASP A 136 29.85 -15.22 1.80
C ASP A 136 29.91 -15.01 3.32
N GLY A 137 28.81 -15.30 4.01
CA GLY A 137 28.67 -15.08 5.45
C GLY A 137 28.37 -13.63 5.86
N VAL A 138 28.22 -12.68 4.91
CA VAL A 138 27.99 -11.25 5.20
C VAL A 138 26.76 -10.73 4.46
N ILE A 139 25.77 -10.25 5.21
CA ILE A 139 24.59 -9.55 4.69
C ILE A 139 24.55 -8.09 5.13
N ALA A 140 23.87 -7.25 4.35
CA ALA A 140 23.59 -5.88 4.70
C ALA A 140 22.11 -5.52 4.52
N VAL A 141 21.65 -4.62 5.37
CA VAL A 141 20.29 -4.09 5.39
C VAL A 141 20.38 -2.55 5.34
N PRO A 142 20.33 -1.96 4.15
CA PRO A 142 20.30 -0.51 3.98
C PRO A 142 18.93 0.05 4.36
N LEU A 143 18.95 1.04 5.24
CA LEU A 143 17.78 1.78 5.71
C LEU A 143 17.79 3.16 5.05
N VAL A 144 16.74 3.47 4.29
CA VAL A 144 16.63 4.72 3.50
C VAL A 144 15.33 5.43 3.77
N GLY A 145 15.37 6.73 4.06
CA GLY A 145 14.20 7.54 4.32
C GLY A 145 13.77 7.51 5.79
N THR A 146 12.52 7.87 6.06
CA THR A 146 11.98 7.89 7.43
C THR A 146 11.76 6.47 7.94
N LEU A 147 12.23 6.22 9.16
CA LEU A 147 11.95 5.00 9.90
C LEU A 147 10.78 5.25 10.85
N ASP A 148 9.80 4.35 10.83
CA ASP A 148 8.75 4.27 11.83
C ASP A 148 8.72 2.86 12.45
N SER A 149 7.88 2.66 13.46
CA SER A 149 7.79 1.39 14.18
C SER A 149 7.34 0.22 13.28
N ALA A 150 6.45 0.47 12.32
CA ALA A 150 5.95 -0.57 11.42
C ALA A 150 7.07 -1.04 10.46
N ARG A 151 7.80 -0.09 9.88
CA ARG A 151 8.89 -0.36 8.96
C ARG A 151 10.06 -1.05 9.67
N THR A 152 10.44 -0.60 10.86
CA THR A 152 11.52 -1.23 11.64
C THR A 152 11.19 -2.66 12.05
N GLN A 153 9.91 -2.99 12.29
CA GLN A 153 9.48 -4.37 12.51
C GLN A 153 9.68 -5.23 11.26
N VAL A 154 9.25 -4.75 10.09
CA VAL A 154 9.46 -5.46 8.80
C VAL A 154 10.94 -5.67 8.52
N VAL A 155 11.77 -4.65 8.76
CA VAL A 155 13.24 -4.72 8.64
C VAL A 155 13.79 -5.87 9.50
N MET A 156 13.38 -5.94 10.76
CA MET A 156 13.82 -6.98 11.69
C MET A 156 13.43 -8.37 11.18
N GLU A 157 12.17 -8.58 10.80
CA GLU A 157 11.70 -9.88 10.30
C GLU A 157 12.46 -10.32 9.05
N LYS A 158 12.67 -9.42 8.08
CA LYS A 158 13.44 -9.71 6.87
C LYS A 158 14.90 -10.01 7.16
N LEU A 159 15.53 -9.25 8.07
CA LEU A 159 16.92 -9.50 8.49
C LEU A 159 17.05 -10.89 9.10
N LEU A 160 16.20 -11.23 10.07
CA LEU A 160 16.27 -12.50 10.78
C LEU A 160 16.01 -13.69 9.84
N GLN A 161 15.04 -13.57 8.93
CA GLN A 161 14.78 -14.58 7.92
C GLN A 161 16.00 -14.76 6.99
N ALA A 162 16.57 -13.66 6.51
CA ALA A 162 17.74 -13.72 5.65
C ALA A 162 18.96 -14.37 6.35
N LEU A 163 19.20 -14.06 7.63
CA LEU A 163 20.26 -14.69 8.42
C LEU A 163 20.15 -16.22 8.44
N VAL A 164 18.93 -16.73 8.61
CA VAL A 164 18.66 -18.18 8.57
C VAL A 164 18.87 -18.75 7.18
N ASP A 165 18.31 -18.09 6.16
CA ASP A 165 18.35 -18.59 4.78
C ASP A 165 19.78 -18.60 4.21
N THR A 166 20.61 -17.63 4.62
CA THR A 166 21.99 -17.49 4.12
C THR A 166 23.04 -18.07 5.05
N GLY A 167 22.70 -18.43 6.29
CA GLY A 167 23.65 -18.88 7.31
C GLY A 167 24.72 -17.83 7.62
N SER A 168 24.38 -16.54 7.52
CA SER A 168 25.37 -15.46 7.67
C SER A 168 25.67 -15.14 9.13
N GLU A 169 26.96 -15.03 9.44
CA GLU A 169 27.45 -14.73 10.80
C GLU A 169 27.67 -13.22 11.01
N GLN A 170 27.63 -12.42 9.95
CA GLN A 170 27.83 -10.97 10.00
C GLN A 170 26.67 -10.26 9.32
N ALA A 171 26.07 -9.30 10.03
CA ALA A 171 25.02 -8.42 9.52
C ALA A 171 25.45 -6.96 9.62
N ILE A 172 25.24 -6.19 8.56
CA ILE A 172 25.51 -4.76 8.55
C ILE A 172 24.20 -4.00 8.40
N ILE A 173 23.85 -3.18 9.39
CA ILE A 173 22.67 -2.32 9.34
C ILE A 173 23.15 -0.93 8.93
N ASP A 174 22.85 -0.51 7.71
CA ASP A 174 23.32 0.78 7.17
C ASP A 174 22.24 1.85 7.31
N ILE A 175 22.48 2.83 8.15
CA ILE A 175 21.56 3.96 8.41
C ILE A 175 22.00 5.25 7.71
N THR A 176 22.91 5.17 6.73
CA THR A 176 23.38 6.34 5.96
C THR A 176 22.22 7.12 5.32
N GLY A 177 21.16 6.43 4.89
CA GLY A 177 19.98 7.04 4.26
C GLY A 177 18.90 7.53 5.23
N VAL A 178 19.13 7.48 6.55
CA VAL A 178 18.15 7.85 7.58
C VAL A 178 18.43 9.29 8.05
N PRO A 179 17.50 10.24 7.87
CA PRO A 179 17.76 11.65 8.16
C PRO A 179 17.79 11.98 9.67
N ALA A 180 17.04 11.24 10.48
CA ALA A 180 16.97 11.44 11.93
C ALA A 180 16.60 10.13 12.62
N VAL A 181 17.11 9.97 13.84
CA VAL A 181 16.79 8.84 14.72
C VAL A 181 16.12 9.39 15.97
N ASP A 182 14.92 8.92 16.27
CA ASP A 182 14.23 9.20 17.52
C ASP A 182 14.38 8.04 18.53
N THR A 183 13.77 8.18 19.69
CA THR A 183 13.82 7.15 20.75
C THR A 183 13.19 5.82 20.31
N GLN A 184 12.09 5.85 19.56
CA GLN A 184 11.39 4.63 19.14
C GLN A 184 12.22 3.87 18.11
N VAL A 185 12.72 4.56 17.08
CA VAL A 185 13.57 3.99 16.04
C VAL A 185 14.83 3.38 16.65
N ALA A 186 15.51 4.10 17.55
CA ALA A 186 16.70 3.58 18.21
C ALA A 186 16.41 2.33 19.04
N GLN A 187 15.30 2.29 19.80
CA GLN A 187 14.89 1.09 20.54
C GLN A 187 14.60 -0.10 19.62
N HIS A 188 13.94 0.12 18.48
CA HIS A 188 13.69 -0.93 17.50
C HIS A 188 14.97 -1.44 16.83
N LEU A 189 15.94 -0.56 16.53
CA LEU A 189 17.25 -0.96 16.04
C LEU A 189 18.01 -1.82 17.07
N LEU A 190 18.00 -1.43 18.35
CA LEU A 190 18.60 -2.22 19.42
C LEU A 190 17.97 -3.62 19.53
N LYS A 191 16.63 -3.71 19.52
CA LYS A 191 15.91 -4.99 19.52
C LYS A 191 16.31 -5.86 18.32
N THR A 192 16.42 -5.25 17.15
CA THR A 192 16.84 -5.94 15.92
C THR A 192 18.25 -6.51 16.05
N ILE A 193 19.19 -5.72 16.60
CA ILE A 193 20.58 -6.14 16.84
C ILE A 193 20.66 -7.28 17.85
N VAL A 194 19.92 -7.18 18.95
CA VAL A 194 19.86 -8.23 19.97
C VAL A 194 19.26 -9.52 19.39
N ALA A 195 18.17 -9.42 18.62
CA ALA A 195 17.55 -10.57 17.98
C ALA A 195 18.50 -11.26 17.00
N ALA A 196 19.20 -10.50 16.15
CA ALA A 196 20.20 -11.05 15.23
C ALA A 196 21.36 -11.74 15.97
N ARG A 197 21.82 -11.18 17.10
CA ARG A 197 22.83 -11.80 17.96
C ARG A 197 22.34 -13.13 18.56
N LEU A 198 21.07 -13.23 18.95
CA LEU A 198 20.47 -14.49 19.40
C LEU A 198 20.42 -15.54 18.29
N MET A 199 20.36 -15.11 17.02
CA MET A 199 20.46 -15.99 15.84
C MET A 199 21.91 -16.35 15.48
N GLY A 200 22.90 -15.92 16.27
CA GLY A 200 24.33 -16.21 16.05
C GLY A 200 25.03 -15.24 15.09
N ALA A 201 24.39 -14.12 14.73
CA ALA A 201 24.99 -13.13 13.85
C ALA A 201 25.49 -11.89 14.60
N GLU A 202 26.73 -11.48 14.33
CA GLU A 202 27.27 -10.21 14.83
C GLU A 202 26.80 -9.04 13.96
N CYS A 203 26.14 -8.07 14.60
CA CYS A 203 25.69 -6.86 13.91
C CYS A 203 26.70 -5.72 14.02
N THR A 204 26.94 -5.05 12.89
CA THR A 204 27.64 -3.75 12.82
C THR A 204 26.67 -2.69 12.29
N VAL A 205 26.61 -1.52 12.93
CA VAL A 205 25.82 -0.38 12.44
C VAL A 205 26.73 0.55 11.65
N SER A 206 26.38 0.85 10.40
CA SER A 206 27.09 1.82 9.55
C SER A 206 26.28 3.08 9.28
N GLY A 207 26.95 4.17 8.89
CA GLY A 207 26.28 5.38 8.45
C GLY A 207 25.84 6.31 9.58
N ILE A 208 26.43 6.18 10.77
CA ILE A 208 26.14 7.10 11.89
C ILE A 208 26.71 8.49 11.56
N SER A 209 25.83 9.43 11.24
CA SER A 209 26.19 10.84 11.07
C SER A 209 26.47 11.50 12.43
N PRO A 210 27.23 12.62 12.47
CA PRO A 210 27.46 13.36 13.71
C PRO A 210 26.16 13.78 14.42
N GLN A 211 25.12 14.12 13.65
CA GLN A 211 23.81 14.49 14.19
C GLN A 211 23.13 13.29 14.88
N ILE A 212 23.13 12.12 14.23
CA ILE A 212 22.55 10.89 14.81
C ILE A 212 23.31 10.50 16.08
N ALA A 213 24.64 10.58 16.09
CA ALA A 213 25.44 10.28 17.27
C ALA A 213 25.07 11.20 18.46
N GLN A 214 24.95 12.52 18.21
CA GLN A 214 24.51 13.48 19.24
C GLN A 214 23.12 13.17 19.76
N THR A 215 22.18 12.81 18.88
CA THR A 215 20.82 12.45 19.27
C THR A 215 20.79 11.19 20.12
N ILE A 216 21.52 10.13 19.75
CA ILE A 216 21.60 8.88 20.53
C ILE A 216 22.13 9.16 21.95
N VAL A 217 23.17 9.98 22.07
CA VAL A 217 23.74 10.37 23.37
C VAL A 217 22.74 11.22 24.17
N ALA A 218 22.08 12.19 23.54
CA ALA A 218 21.10 13.05 24.20
C ALA A 218 19.86 12.28 24.68
N LEU A 219 19.47 11.22 23.96
CA LEU A 219 18.38 10.32 24.34
C LEU A 219 18.76 9.34 25.45
N GLY A 220 20.04 9.28 25.85
CA GLY A 220 20.53 8.35 26.88
C GLY A 220 20.46 6.88 26.46
N ILE A 221 20.52 6.59 25.16
CA ILE A 221 20.41 5.23 24.64
C ILE A 221 21.79 4.59 24.66
N GLU A 222 21.93 3.52 25.43
CA GLU A 222 23.19 2.78 25.54
C GLU A 222 23.38 1.83 24.35
N PHE A 223 24.29 2.20 23.45
CA PHE A 223 24.78 1.34 22.36
C PHE A 223 25.95 0.45 22.81
N ASP A 224 25.98 0.05 24.08
CA ASP A 224 27.08 -0.71 24.63
C ASP A 224 27.19 -2.10 23.96
N GLY A 225 28.42 -2.51 23.64
CA GLY A 225 28.69 -3.74 22.92
C GLY A 225 28.18 -3.80 21.47
N ILE A 226 27.76 -2.67 20.87
CA ILE A 226 27.39 -2.58 19.45
C ILE A 226 28.55 -1.94 18.67
N VAL A 227 29.05 -2.64 17.66
CA VAL A 227 30.11 -2.09 16.81
C VAL A 227 29.50 -1.12 15.81
N THR A 228 30.07 0.07 15.73
CA THR A 228 29.64 1.11 14.80
C THR A 228 30.76 1.52 13.86
N LYS A 229 30.39 1.91 12.64
CA LYS A 229 31.30 2.44 11.61
C LYS A 229 30.69 3.65 10.93
N ALA A 230 31.56 4.57 10.49
CA ALA A 230 31.11 5.78 9.79
C ALA A 230 30.53 5.48 8.41
N SER A 231 31.03 4.45 7.72
CA SER A 231 30.60 4.08 6.37
C SER A 231 30.30 2.58 6.23
N LEU A 232 29.43 2.24 5.28
CA LEU A 232 29.18 0.85 4.89
C LEU A 232 30.47 0.14 4.45
N ALA A 233 31.37 0.85 3.76
CA ALA A 233 32.66 0.30 3.35
C ALA A 233 33.51 -0.12 4.56
N ASP A 234 33.56 0.67 5.63
CA ASP A 234 34.34 0.33 6.82
C ASP A 234 33.69 -0.79 7.66
N ALA A 235 32.36 -0.89 7.62
CA ALA A 235 31.64 -2.02 8.21
C ALA A 235 31.92 -3.32 7.43
N LEU A 236 31.88 -3.28 6.10
CA LEU A 236 32.20 -4.43 5.25
C LEU A 236 33.65 -4.87 5.46
N LYS A 237 34.59 -3.93 5.50
CA LYS A 237 36.00 -4.24 5.79
C LYS A 237 36.18 -4.97 7.13
N LEU A 238 35.42 -4.58 8.16
CA LEU A 238 35.47 -5.24 9.46
C LEU A 238 34.84 -6.64 9.40
N ALA A 239 33.67 -6.77 8.77
CA ALA A 239 32.97 -8.04 8.62
C ALA A 239 33.84 -9.07 7.89
N LEU A 240 34.46 -8.68 6.77
CA LEU A 240 35.37 -9.53 6.00
C LEU A 240 36.55 -10.04 6.84
N ARG A 241 37.18 -9.15 7.63
CA ARG A 241 38.28 -9.54 8.52
C ARG A 241 37.83 -10.56 9.58
N ARG A 242 36.61 -10.43 10.10
CA ARG A 242 36.04 -11.37 11.07
C ARG A 242 35.72 -12.73 10.44
N SER A 243 35.34 -12.72 9.16
CA SER A 243 35.16 -13.93 8.35
C SER A 243 36.49 -14.53 7.85
N GLY A 244 37.64 -14.07 8.33
CA GLY A 244 38.97 -14.59 7.96
C GLY A 244 39.48 -14.15 6.58
N VAL A 245 38.89 -13.10 6.00
CA VAL A 245 39.29 -12.54 4.70
C VAL A 245 40.21 -11.33 4.92
N ASP A 246 41.47 -11.47 4.50
CA ASP A 246 42.44 -10.37 4.51
C ASP A 246 42.42 -9.60 3.18
N MET A 247 42.19 -8.29 3.27
CA MET A 247 42.27 -7.39 2.11
C MET A 247 43.70 -6.89 1.93
N VAL A 248 44.27 -7.16 0.77
CA VAL A 248 45.59 -6.67 0.38
C VAL A 248 45.41 -5.50 -0.57
N ALA A 249 46.09 -4.38 -0.31
CA ALA A 249 46.14 -3.29 -1.27
C ALA A 249 46.90 -3.76 -2.51
N HIS A 250 46.25 -3.74 -3.68
CA HIS A 250 46.94 -4.04 -4.91
C HIS A 250 47.73 -2.79 -5.33
N THR A 251 49.01 -2.74 -4.96
CA THR A 251 49.95 -1.73 -5.45
C THR A 251 50.35 -2.06 -6.88
N GLY A 252 49.42 -1.90 -7.82
CA GLY A 252 49.73 -1.93 -9.24
C GLY A 252 50.61 -0.72 -9.56
N ALA A 253 51.89 -0.96 -9.82
CA ALA A 253 52.76 0.06 -10.40
C ALA A 253 52.14 0.51 -11.72
N GLN A 254 51.67 1.76 -11.76
CA GLN A 254 51.40 2.46 -13.01
C GLN A 254 52.70 2.43 -13.83
N ARG A 255 52.70 1.66 -14.91
CA ARG A 255 53.65 1.77 -16.02
C ARG A 255 52.90 2.37 -17.20
#